data_AF-A0A932Y977-F1
#
_entry.id   AF-A0A932Y977-F1
#
_cell.length_a   1.000
_cell.length_b   1.000
_cell.length_c   1.000
_cell.angle_alpha   90.00
_cell.angle_beta   90.00
_cell.angle_gamma   90.00
#
_symmetry.space_group_name_H-M   'P 1'
#
loop_
_entity.id
_entity.type
_entity.pdbx_description
1 polymer ?
#
loop_
_entity_poly.entity_id
_entity_poly.type
_entity_poly.pdbx_seq_one_letter_code
_entity_poly.pdbx_strand_id
1 'polypeptide(L)' 'IPSLVLLDLKIPGIDGLRVCQMIRKDENLKKIKILAISGNAVEEARKQILAAGANDFLAKPFGIDELSAKLEKLIPRS' A
#
# COMPACT_ATOMS: atom_id res chain seq x y z
N ILE A 1 17.25 -2.10 1.10
CA ILE A 1 15.82 -2.30 1.43
C ILE A 1 15.08 -1.06 0.94
N PRO A 2 14.00 -1.17 0.15
CA PRO A 2 13.31 -0.01 -0.40
C PRO A 2 12.64 0.82 0.70
N SER A 3 12.51 2.12 0.51
CA SER A 3 11.84 3.01 1.47
C SER A 3 10.32 2.87 1.44
N LEU A 4 9.76 2.50 0.28
CA LEU A 4 8.32 2.34 0.04
C LEU A 4 8.03 1.30 -1.04
N VAL A 5 6.88 0.65 -0.91
CA VAL A 5 6.27 -0.24 -1.90
C VAL A 5 4.89 0.27 -2.27
N LEU A 6 4.62 0.37 -3.57
CA LEU A 6 3.28 0.49 -4.14
C LEU A 6 2.73 -0.91 -4.35
N LEU A 7 1.65 -1.27 -3.66
CA LEU A 7 1.11 -2.63 -3.64
C LEU A 7 -0.27 -2.67 -4.29
N ASP A 8 -0.38 -3.27 -5.47
CA ASP A 8 -1.68 -3.50 -6.10
C ASP A 8 -2.43 -4.66 -5.42
N LEU A 9 -3.69 -4.44 -5.05
CA LEU A 9 -4.54 -5.45 -4.43
C LEU A 9 -5.19 -6.38 -5.46
N LYS A 10 -5.30 -5.95 -6.71
CA LYS A 10 -5.91 -6.74 -7.78
C LYS A 10 -4.84 -7.16 -8.78
N ILE A 11 -4.08 -8.19 -8.41
CA ILE A 11 -3.12 -8.85 -9.29
C ILE A 11 -3.67 -10.24 -9.61
N PRO A 12 -3.75 -10.66 -10.88
CA PRO A 12 -4.14 -12.02 -11.22
C PRO A 12 -3.24 -13.05 -10.52
N GLY A 13 -3.83 -13.96 -9.75
CA GLY A 13 -3.12 -15.03 -9.05
C GLY A 13 -2.36 -14.62 -7.79
N ILE A 14 -2.41 -13.34 -7.36
CA ILE A 14 -1.74 -12.87 -6.15
C ILE A 14 -2.71 -12.06 -5.28
N ASP A 15 -2.86 -12.48 -4.03
CA ASP A 15 -3.61 -11.73 -3.02
C ASP A 15 -2.73 -10.64 -2.40
N GLY A 16 -2.97 -9.37 -2.77
CA GLY A 16 -2.25 -8.23 -2.22
C GLY A 16 -2.38 -8.09 -0.71
N LEU A 17 -3.49 -8.56 -0.10
CA LEU A 17 -3.63 -8.59 1.35
C LEU A 17 -2.60 -9.54 1.98
N ARG A 18 -2.41 -10.71 1.37
CA ARG A 18 -1.42 -11.69 1.81
C ARG A 18 0.00 -11.15 1.67
N VAL A 19 0.31 -10.46 0.57
CA VAL A 19 1.62 -9.80 0.37
C VAL A 19 1.89 -8.77 1.47
N CYS A 20 0.91 -7.92 1.80
CA CYS A 20 1.06 -6.95 2.89
C CYS A 20 1.39 -7.64 4.22
N GLN A 21 0.67 -8.71 4.56
CA GLN A 21 0.93 -9.48 5.78
C GLN A 21 2.32 -10.13 5.78
N MET A 22 2.79 -10.63 4.64
CA MET A 22 4.14 -11.20 4.52
C MET A 22 5.21 -10.15 4.77
N ILE A 23 5.09 -8.96 4.16
CA ILE A 23 6.02 -7.84 4.39
C ILE A 23 6.04 -7.45 5.87
N ARG A 24 4.89 -7.44 6.54
CA ARG A 24 4.80 -7.07 7.98
C ARG A 24 5.34 -8.14 8.93
N LYS A 25 5.35 -9.40 8.52
CA LYS A 25 5.91 -10.51 9.32
C LYS A 25 7.43 -10.64 9.18
N ASP A 26 8.01 -10.11 8.11
CA ASP A 26 9.45 -10.12 7.91
C ASP A 26 10.12 -8.96 8.66
N GLU A 27 10.98 -9.30 9.63
CA GLU A 27 11.71 -8.33 10.47
C GLU A 27 12.57 -7.34 9.67
N ASN A 28 13.08 -7.74 8.51
CA ASN A 28 13.88 -6.89 7.64
C ASN A 28 13.00 -5.94 6.81
N LEU A 29 11.73 -6.30 6.58
CA LEU A 29 10.83 -5.57 5.68
C LEU A 29 9.73 -4.79 6.43
N LYS A 30 9.48 -5.07 7.71
CA LYS A 30 8.37 -4.48 8.47
C LYS A 30 8.39 -2.95 8.54
N LYS A 31 9.57 -2.33 8.38
CA LYS A 31 9.75 -0.86 8.38
C LYS A 31 9.39 -0.20 7.04
N ILE A 32 9.28 -0.97 5.95
CA ILE A 32 8.98 -0.47 4.61
C ILE A 32 7.58 0.15 4.60
N LYS A 33 7.46 1.35 4.02
CA LYS A 33 6.15 1.97 3.82
C LYS A 33 5.38 1.24 2.72
N ILE A 34 4.10 0.95 2.94
CA ILE A 34 3.23 0.29 1.95
C ILE A 34 2.10 1.25 1.61
N LEU A 35 2.05 1.68 0.35
CA LEU A 35 0.90 2.37 -0.24
C LEU A 35 0.11 1.37 -1.06
N ALA A 36 -1.05 0.95 -0.56
CA ALA A 36 -1.91 0.02 -1.27
C ALA A 36 -2.70 0.73 -2.38
N ILE A 37 -2.82 0.11 -3.54
CA ILE A 37 -3.59 0.62 -4.69
C ILE A 37 -4.63 -0.42 -5.13
N SER A 38 -5.85 0.01 -5.47
CA SER A 38 -6.90 -0.91 -5.94
C SER A 38 -7.88 -0.23 -6.90
N GLY A 39 -8.32 -0.96 -7.92
CA GLY A 39 -9.39 -0.53 -8.81
C GLY A 39 -10.81 -0.70 -8.27
N ASN A 40 -11.02 -1.57 -7.27
CA ASN A 40 -12.27 -1.55 -6.50
C ASN A 40 -12.01 -0.84 -5.18
N ALA A 41 -12.44 0.41 -5.11
CA ALA A 41 -12.41 1.23 -3.90
C ALA A 41 -13.60 0.91 -3.00
N VAL A 42 -13.78 -0.35 -2.62
CA VAL A 42 -14.76 -0.69 -1.59
C VAL A 42 -14.14 -0.31 -0.25
N GLU A 43 -14.86 0.44 0.57
CA GLU A 43 -14.42 0.83 1.93
C GLU A 43 -13.91 -0.37 2.74
N GLU A 44 -14.48 -1.54 2.51
CA GLU A 44 -14.05 -2.79 3.12
C GLU A 44 -12.61 -3.20 2.74
N ALA A 45 -12.24 -3.11 1.47
CA ALA A 45 -10.87 -3.42 1.01
C ALA A 45 -9.84 -2.46 1.63
N ARG A 46 -10.21 -1.18 1.75
CA ARG A 46 -9.41 -0.17 2.43
C ARG A 46 -9.22 -0.51 3.91
N LYS A 47 -10.29 -0.86 4.62
CA LYS A 47 -10.21 -1.26 6.04
C LYS A 47 -9.32 -2.49 6.23
N GLN A 48 -9.52 -3.52 5.40
CA GLN A 48 -8.77 -4.77 5.47
C GLN A 48 -7.27 -4.56 5.25
N ILE A 49 -6.88 -3.79 4.23
CA ILE A 49 -5.46 -3.61 3.93
C ILE A 49 -4.75 -2.72 4.96
N LEU A 50 -5.43 -1.71 5.49
CA LEU A 50 -4.89 -0.88 6.57
C LEU A 50 -4.74 -1.71 7.86
N ALA A 51 -5.71 -2.56 8.18
CA ALA A 51 -5.62 -3.50 9.30
C ALA A 51 -4.49 -4.53 9.13
N ALA A 52 -4.20 -4.94 7.89
CA ALA A 52 -3.07 -5.80 7.56
C ALA A 52 -1.70 -5.07 7.62
N GLY A 53 -1.70 -3.77 7.90
CA GLY A 53 -0.51 -2.97 8.17
C GLY A 53 -0.08 -2.05 7.03
N ALA A 54 -0.85 -1.89 5.96
CA ALA A 54 -0.54 -0.85 4.96
C ALA A 54 -0.57 0.55 5.60
N ASN A 55 0.27 1.46 5.12
CA ASN A 55 0.39 2.79 5.69
C ASN A 55 -0.65 3.77 5.12
N ASP A 56 -1.04 3.60 3.86
CA ASP A 56 -2.12 4.35 3.24
C ASP A 56 -2.71 3.54 2.07
N PHE A 57 -3.81 4.04 1.52
CA PHE A 57 -4.54 3.44 0.41
C PHE A 57 -4.86 4.51 -0.65
N LEU A 58 -4.84 4.11 -1.91
CA LEU A 58 -5.15 4.94 -3.07
C LEU A 58 -6.04 4.19 -4.06
N ALA A 59 -7.23 4.74 -4.33
CA ALA A 59 -8.20 4.15 -5.24
C ALA A 59 -7.87 4.50 -6.70
N LYS A 60 -7.87 3.53 -7.61
CA LYS A 60 -7.81 3.80 -9.05
C LYS A 60 -9.23 4.18 -9.56
N PRO A 61 -9.34 5.07 -10.56
CA PRO A 61 -8.26 5.84 -11.17
C PRO A 61 -7.77 6.98 -10.25
N PHE A 62 -6.47 7.22 -10.23
CA PHE A 62 -5.84 8.33 -9.50
C PHE A 62 -4.92 9.13 -10.43
N GLY A 63 -4.77 10.42 -10.13
CA GLY A 63 -3.86 11.32 -10.84
C GLY A 63 -2.45 11.33 -10.25
N ILE A 64 -1.51 11.96 -10.96
CA ILE A 64 -0.13 12.11 -10.50
C ILE A 64 -0.05 12.97 -9.23
N ASP A 65 -0.90 13.99 -9.11
CA ASP A 65 -0.93 14.88 -7.94
C ASP A 65 -1.39 14.14 -6.68
N GLU A 66 -2.41 13.30 -6.80
CA GLU A 66 -2.92 12.50 -5.70
C GLU A 66 -1.89 11.46 -5.24
N LEU A 67 -1.24 10.78 -6.19
CA LEU A 67 -0.14 9.86 -5.90
C LEU A 67 1.02 10.61 -5.21
N SER A 68 1.41 11.77 -5.74
CA SER A 68 2.52 12.57 -5.19
C SER A 68 2.24 13.00 -3.75
N ALA A 69 1.03 13.48 -3.47
CA ALA A 69 0.63 13.86 -2.12
C ALA A 69 0.70 12.66 -1.13
N LYS A 70 0.31 11.46 -1.56
CA LYS A 70 0.44 10.23 -0.76
C LYS A 70 1.90 9.86 -0.51
N LEU A 71 2.76 9.97 -1.53
CA LEU A 71 4.17 9.63 -1.43
C LEU A 71 4.92 10.61 -0.50
N GLU A 72 4.70 11.92 -0.64
CA GLU A 72 5.31 12.95 0.21
C GLU A 72 4.91 12.78 1.68
N LYS A 73 3.66 12.41 1.93
CA LYS A 73 3.17 12.08 3.28
C LYS A 73 3.89 10.87 3.88
N LEU A 74 4.22 9.86 3.07
CA LEU A 74 4.81 8.60 3.54
C LEU A 74 6.34 8.61 3.61
N ILE A 75 6.99 9.41 2.77
CA ILE A 75 8.44 9.58 2.69
C ILE A 75 8.75 11.08 2.77
N PRO A 76 8.79 11.66 3.99
CA PRO A 76 9.20 13.05 4.14
C PRO A 76 10.61 13.23 3.56
N ARG A 77 10.79 14.23 2.69
CA ARG A 77 12.13 14.60 2.20
C ARG A 77 13.00 14.94 3.42
N SER A 78 14.11 14.21 3.58
CA SER A 78 15.19 14.53 4.53
C SER A 78 16.11 15.59 3.92
#